data_AF-A0A8H6PAT6-F1
#
_entry.id   AF-A0A8H6PAT6-F1
#
_cell.length_a   1.000
_cell.length_b   1.000
_cell.length_c   1.000
_cell.angle_alpha   90.00
_cell.angle_beta   90.00
_cell.angle_gamma   90.00
#
_symmetry.space_group_name_H-M   'P 1'
#
loop_
_entity.id
_entity.type
_entity.pdbx_description
1 polymer ?
#
loop_
_entity_poly.entity_id
_entity_poly.type
_entity_poly.pdbx_seq_one_letter_code
_entity_poly.pdbx_strand_id
1 'polypeptide(L)'
;MDSTFEEWHRSAGFTDAQQQAIAEARQRFHTAVNGPTTKHIILKIAAAIIKSFTVSNAMVERWPSHIRVLINQFSRSAAEPDKEFESWARPRDLEKRKQAVSVWTSLLAFLVFNWKSYGADGALESMGLNLSWTLKDDIDAIRYYAESGQSWKVLGELASAFFVKVIKDATATPHTNPLVWWLAVLIQTEVLGDQPRWEVAGLQDTLSFSQKLEAIDHYARVVVLEDSFYRWIDMPGEQSPAQKEKLQNSLNQVDISWVDQDAERPPIDTLGMLRSHRQMESSEWMVYTQYIEPIFHEWLTDQTTGPMSTVIRLLHGKLETPSYKKVYKVMMQIEENFSVHPMMADCYPAEEDTKATIEQANKEARACIREEVGSKRESIKWDEVYDTSGMIRIRAIFRDEANDARVVAWVEEADSLIEDMDEDTDSLEDM
;
A
#
# COMPACT_ATOMS: atom_id res chain seq x y z
N MET A 1 5.83 19.61 -17.80
CA MET A 1 5.36 18.34 -17.22
C MET A 1 6.49 17.33 -17.28
N ASP A 2 7.09 17.11 -18.45
CA ASP A 2 8.24 16.18 -18.62
C ASP A 2 9.47 16.56 -17.76
N SER A 3 9.79 17.85 -17.64
CA SER A 3 10.86 18.34 -16.76
C SER A 3 10.65 18.00 -15.28
N THR A 4 9.39 18.00 -14.83
CA THR A 4 8.99 17.68 -13.46
C THR A 4 9.13 16.18 -13.18
N PHE A 5 8.77 15.33 -14.15
CA PHE A 5 8.95 13.89 -14.04
C PHE A 5 10.43 13.49 -14.08
N GLU A 6 11.23 14.14 -14.92
CA GLU A 6 12.68 13.93 -14.98
C GLU A 6 13.40 14.34 -13.69
N GLU A 7 13.00 15.45 -13.08
CA GLU A 7 13.54 15.87 -11.79
C GLU A 7 13.19 14.89 -10.67
N TRP A 8 11.93 14.47 -10.56
CA TRP A 8 11.53 13.49 -9.56
C TRP A 8 12.21 12.13 -9.76
N HIS A 9 12.31 11.64 -11.00
CA HIS A 9 13.01 10.39 -11.30
C HIS A 9 14.48 10.45 -10.91
N ARG A 10 15.16 11.58 -11.15
CA ARG A 10 16.54 11.80 -10.68
C ARG A 10 16.62 11.82 -9.15
N SER A 11 15.68 12.47 -8.46
CA SER A 11 15.66 12.47 -6.99
C SER A 11 15.39 11.11 -6.38
N ALA A 12 14.75 10.19 -7.13
CA ALA A 12 14.53 8.83 -6.70
C ALA A 12 15.83 8.00 -6.57
N GLY A 13 16.99 8.52 -7.01
CA GLY A 13 18.28 8.00 -6.60
C GLY A 13 18.73 6.69 -7.26
N PHE A 14 18.05 6.22 -8.30
CA PHE A 14 18.43 4.99 -9.00
C PHE A 14 19.77 5.15 -9.74
N THR A 15 20.72 4.29 -9.39
CA THR A 15 22.01 4.17 -10.09
C THR A 15 21.83 3.63 -11.52
N ASP A 16 22.79 3.92 -12.40
CA ASP A 16 22.80 3.38 -13.78
C ASP A 16 22.69 1.84 -13.79
N ALA A 17 23.31 1.17 -12.81
CA ALA A 17 23.24 -0.28 -12.66
C ALA A 17 21.82 -0.77 -12.31
N GLN A 18 21.13 -0.08 -11.41
CA GLN A 18 19.74 -0.40 -11.07
C GLN A 18 18.80 -0.13 -12.24
N GLN A 19 18.98 0.99 -12.94
CA GLN A 19 18.21 1.34 -14.14
C GLN A 19 18.39 0.29 -15.25
N GLN A 20 19.62 -0.18 -15.46
CA GLN A 20 19.92 -1.27 -16.39
C GLN A 20 19.27 -2.59 -15.95
N ALA A 21 19.33 -2.94 -14.67
CA ALA A 21 18.67 -4.13 -14.13
C ALA A 21 17.15 -4.10 -14.32
N ILE A 22 16.52 -2.91 -14.16
CA ILE A 22 15.09 -2.69 -14.44
C ILE A 22 14.78 -2.97 -15.91
N ALA A 23 15.56 -2.40 -16.83
CA ALA A 23 15.38 -2.61 -18.26
C ALA A 23 15.50 -4.10 -18.65
N GLU A 24 16.49 -4.80 -18.11
CA GLU A 24 16.70 -6.24 -18.35
C GLU A 24 15.59 -7.12 -17.76
N ALA A 25 15.14 -6.83 -16.54
CA ALA A 25 14.02 -7.53 -15.91
C ALA A 25 12.72 -7.34 -16.69
N ARG A 26 12.47 -6.12 -17.18
CA ARG A 26 11.34 -5.80 -18.05
C ARG A 26 11.39 -6.57 -19.37
N GLN A 27 12.54 -6.60 -20.04
CA GLN A 27 12.69 -7.36 -21.28
C GLN A 27 12.44 -8.86 -21.05
N ARG A 28 12.97 -9.41 -19.94
CA ARG A 28 12.71 -10.79 -19.53
C ARG A 28 11.23 -11.03 -19.27
N PHE A 29 10.55 -10.10 -18.58
CA PHE A 29 9.11 -10.18 -18.34
C PHE A 29 8.34 -10.28 -19.66
N HIS A 30 8.53 -9.35 -20.59
CA HIS A 30 7.83 -9.37 -21.89
C HIS A 30 8.11 -10.63 -22.71
N THR A 31 9.34 -11.15 -22.67
CA THR A 31 9.70 -12.37 -23.38
C THR A 31 9.08 -13.61 -22.72
N ALA A 32 9.05 -13.64 -21.39
CA ALA A 32 8.57 -14.78 -20.61
C ALA A 32 7.05 -14.83 -20.44
N VAL A 33 6.33 -13.72 -20.60
CA VAL A 33 4.84 -13.69 -20.56
C VAL A 33 4.21 -14.59 -21.62
N ASN A 34 4.95 -14.97 -22.66
CA ASN A 34 4.52 -15.96 -23.66
C ASN A 34 4.82 -17.42 -23.27
N GLY A 35 5.63 -17.66 -22.22
CA GLY A 35 5.90 -18.98 -21.69
C GLY A 35 4.69 -19.54 -20.92
N PRO A 36 4.35 -20.83 -21.05
CA PRO A 36 3.08 -21.38 -20.57
C PRO A 36 2.87 -21.23 -19.06
N THR A 37 3.90 -21.50 -18.24
CA THR A 37 3.81 -21.40 -16.77
C THR A 37 3.67 -19.95 -16.29
N THR A 38 4.55 -19.07 -16.77
CA THR A 38 4.53 -17.65 -16.41
C THR A 38 3.23 -16.98 -16.85
N LYS A 39 2.79 -17.26 -18.08
CA LYS A 39 1.52 -16.77 -18.60
C LYS A 39 0.34 -17.18 -17.71
N HIS A 40 0.32 -18.43 -17.27
CA HIS A 40 -0.74 -18.95 -16.40
C HIS A 40 -0.80 -18.26 -15.04
N ILE A 41 0.34 -18.04 -14.39
CA ILE A 41 0.44 -17.32 -13.12
C ILE A 41 -0.08 -15.88 -13.27
N ILE A 42 0.43 -15.16 -14.28
CA ILE A 42 0.07 -13.77 -14.54
C ILE A 42 -1.42 -13.63 -14.88
N LEU A 43 -1.98 -14.51 -15.71
CA LEU A 43 -3.40 -14.50 -16.04
C LEU A 43 -4.30 -14.74 -14.82
N LYS A 44 -3.87 -15.58 -13.88
CA LYS A 44 -4.61 -15.79 -12.63
C LYS A 44 -4.57 -14.58 -11.72
N ILE A 45 -3.41 -13.95 -11.57
CA ILE A 45 -3.28 -12.69 -10.82
C ILE A 45 -4.19 -11.63 -11.44
N ALA A 46 -4.14 -11.46 -12.76
CA ALA A 46 -5.00 -10.53 -13.49
C ALA A 46 -6.49 -10.82 -13.24
N ALA A 47 -6.93 -12.07 -13.41
CA ALA A 47 -8.32 -12.43 -13.19
C ALA A 47 -8.79 -12.18 -11.75
N ALA A 48 -7.94 -12.47 -10.76
CA ALA A 48 -8.24 -12.24 -9.35
C ALA A 48 -8.36 -10.73 -9.03
N ILE A 49 -7.39 -9.91 -9.47
CA ILE A 49 -7.43 -8.47 -9.25
C ILE A 49 -8.63 -7.84 -9.97
N ILE A 50 -8.86 -8.16 -11.26
CA ILE A 50 -10.01 -7.65 -12.02
C ILE A 50 -11.30 -7.93 -11.28
N LYS A 51 -11.47 -9.16 -10.77
CA LYS A 51 -12.67 -9.54 -10.03
C LYS A 51 -12.78 -8.75 -8.72
N SER A 52 -11.75 -8.75 -7.88
CA SER A 52 -11.76 -8.05 -6.59
C SER A 52 -12.01 -6.56 -6.78
N PHE A 53 -11.20 -5.88 -7.60
CA PHE A 53 -11.28 -4.44 -7.81
C PHE A 53 -12.61 -4.02 -8.45
N THR A 54 -13.18 -4.86 -9.32
CA THR A 54 -14.51 -4.59 -9.89
C THR A 54 -15.58 -4.64 -8.81
N VAL A 55 -15.53 -5.65 -7.92
CA VAL A 55 -16.47 -5.78 -6.80
C VAL A 55 -16.31 -4.62 -5.83
N SER A 56 -15.08 -4.34 -5.37
CA SER A 56 -14.81 -3.23 -4.45
C SER A 56 -15.26 -1.88 -5.02
N ASN A 57 -14.98 -1.63 -6.30
CA ASN A 57 -15.41 -0.41 -6.96
C ASN A 57 -16.94 -0.33 -7.09
N ALA A 58 -17.64 -1.44 -7.33
CA ALA A 58 -19.11 -1.45 -7.32
C ALA A 58 -19.67 -1.19 -5.92
N MET A 59 -19.01 -1.69 -4.88
CA MET A 59 -19.42 -1.49 -3.49
C MET A 59 -19.39 -0.01 -3.08
N VAL A 60 -18.58 0.83 -3.73
CA VAL A 60 -18.60 2.30 -3.58
C VAL A 60 -20.01 2.88 -3.73
N GLU A 61 -20.84 2.32 -4.61
CA GLU A 61 -22.20 2.82 -4.86
C GLU A 61 -23.15 2.61 -3.68
N ARG A 62 -22.81 1.74 -2.73
CA ARG A 62 -23.57 1.57 -1.48
C ARG A 62 -23.28 2.64 -0.44
N TRP A 63 -22.19 3.38 -0.60
CA TRP A 63 -21.76 4.35 0.40
C TRP A 63 -22.61 5.62 0.35
N PRO A 64 -22.98 6.17 1.52
CA PRO A 64 -23.71 7.44 1.58
C PRO A 64 -22.92 8.58 0.92
N SER A 65 -23.66 9.58 0.42
CA SER A 65 -23.11 10.78 -0.23
C SER A 65 -22.00 11.44 0.60
N HIS A 66 -22.21 11.65 1.90
CA HIS A 66 -21.22 12.30 2.77
C HIS A 66 -19.89 11.54 2.85
N ILE A 67 -19.90 10.21 2.90
CA ILE A 67 -18.68 9.38 2.88
C ILE A 67 -17.97 9.48 1.53
N ARG A 68 -18.76 9.49 0.44
CA ARG A 68 -18.22 9.63 -0.93
C ARG A 68 -17.66 11.02 -1.18
N VAL A 69 -18.21 12.07 -0.57
CA VAL A 69 -17.61 13.42 -0.57
C VAL A 69 -16.32 13.41 0.24
N LEU A 70 -16.36 12.87 1.47
CA LEU A 70 -15.22 12.80 2.38
C LEU A 70 -14.00 12.15 1.73
N ILE A 71 -14.13 10.99 1.09
CA ILE A 71 -12.97 10.34 0.44
C ILE A 71 -12.45 11.09 -0.78
N ASN A 72 -13.32 11.87 -1.45
CA ASN A 72 -12.92 12.62 -2.64
C ASN A 72 -12.18 13.91 -2.27
N GLN A 73 -12.40 14.47 -1.08
CA GLN A 73 -11.83 15.76 -0.68
C GLN A 73 -10.31 15.71 -0.51
N PHE A 74 -9.75 14.57 -0.09
CA PHE A 74 -8.33 14.46 0.24
C PHE A 74 -7.41 14.34 -0.98
N SER A 75 -7.94 13.80 -2.07
CA SER A 75 -7.19 13.58 -3.32
C SER A 75 -7.31 14.74 -4.31
N ARG A 76 -8.24 15.69 -4.08
CA ARG A 76 -8.49 16.80 -5.01
C ARG A 76 -7.74 18.06 -4.62
N SER A 77 -7.44 18.88 -5.62
CA SER A 77 -6.98 20.25 -5.39
C SER A 77 -8.03 21.04 -4.60
N ALA A 78 -7.59 21.76 -3.56
CA ALA A 78 -8.44 22.62 -2.72
C ALA A 78 -9.24 23.69 -3.49
N ALA A 79 -8.91 23.94 -4.75
CA ALA A 79 -9.64 24.87 -5.62
C ALA A 79 -10.90 24.26 -6.25
N GLU A 80 -11.10 22.94 -6.18
CA GLU A 80 -12.26 22.27 -6.77
C GLU A 80 -13.39 22.13 -5.75
N PRO A 81 -14.67 22.31 -6.15
CA PRO A 81 -15.79 22.13 -5.25
C PRO A 81 -15.90 20.67 -4.83
N ASP A 82 -16.36 20.44 -3.60
CA ASP A 82 -16.68 19.12 -3.08
C ASP A 82 -17.64 18.40 -4.01
N LYS A 83 -17.25 17.19 -4.43
CA LYS A 83 -18.08 16.29 -5.24
C LYS A 83 -18.02 14.91 -4.65
N GLU A 84 -19.09 14.15 -4.83
CA GLU A 84 -19.07 12.73 -4.52
C GLU A 84 -18.01 12.01 -5.36
N PHE A 85 -17.26 11.10 -4.75
CA PHE A 85 -16.43 10.14 -5.45
C PHE A 85 -17.31 9.24 -6.33
N GLU A 86 -17.11 9.27 -7.65
CA GLU A 86 -17.85 8.46 -8.61
C GLU A 86 -17.17 7.11 -8.84
N SER A 87 -17.89 6.00 -8.62
CA SER A 87 -17.36 4.70 -9.02
C SER A 87 -17.31 4.58 -10.55
N TRP A 88 -16.44 3.71 -11.05
CA TRP A 88 -16.44 3.33 -12.47
C TRP A 88 -17.32 2.11 -12.76
N ALA A 89 -18.34 1.85 -11.94
CA ALA A 89 -19.16 0.64 -12.04
C ALA A 89 -20.07 0.62 -13.28
N ARG A 90 -20.26 1.75 -13.97
CA ARG A 90 -21.17 1.86 -15.12
C ARG A 90 -20.66 1.06 -16.32
N PRO A 91 -21.55 0.67 -17.25
CA PRO A 91 -21.18 -0.09 -18.45
C PRO A 91 -20.24 0.68 -19.37
N ARG A 92 -20.48 1.99 -19.53
CA ARG A 92 -19.64 2.88 -20.34
C ARG A 92 -18.20 2.98 -19.84
N ASP A 93 -17.97 2.70 -18.56
CA ASP A 93 -16.66 2.77 -17.91
C ASP A 93 -15.96 1.40 -17.88
N LEU A 94 -16.50 0.37 -18.54
CA LEU A 94 -15.94 -0.99 -18.56
C LEU A 94 -14.50 -1.02 -19.09
N GLU A 95 -14.24 -0.39 -20.23
CA GLU A 95 -12.88 -0.35 -20.80
C GLU A 95 -11.94 0.47 -19.91
N LYS A 96 -12.42 1.60 -19.36
CA LYS A 96 -11.67 2.40 -18.39
C LYS A 96 -11.27 1.56 -17.16
N ARG A 97 -12.19 0.76 -16.61
CA ARG A 97 -11.91 -0.17 -15.50
C ARG A 97 -10.84 -1.19 -15.86
N LYS A 98 -10.97 -1.87 -17.01
CA LYS A 98 -9.98 -2.87 -17.45
C LYS A 98 -8.58 -2.27 -17.56
N GLN A 99 -8.48 -1.09 -18.17
CA GLN A 99 -7.22 -0.38 -18.36
C GLN A 99 -6.64 0.09 -17.02
N ALA A 100 -7.47 0.64 -16.14
CA ALA A 100 -7.04 1.09 -14.82
C ALA A 100 -6.58 -0.05 -13.92
N VAL A 101 -7.30 -1.18 -13.92
CA VAL A 101 -6.88 -2.40 -13.21
C VAL A 101 -5.58 -2.97 -13.78
N SER A 102 -5.30 -2.76 -15.08
CA SER A 102 -4.04 -3.18 -15.69
C SER A 102 -2.82 -2.54 -15.05
N VAL A 103 -2.92 -1.31 -14.53
CA VAL A 103 -1.82 -0.62 -13.85
C VAL A 103 -1.43 -1.32 -12.55
N TRP A 104 -2.42 -1.72 -11.75
CA TRP A 104 -2.20 -2.47 -10.51
C TRP A 104 -1.76 -3.91 -10.78
N THR A 105 -2.35 -4.52 -11.81
CA THR A 105 -2.02 -5.89 -12.20
C THR A 105 -0.60 -5.99 -12.73
N SER A 106 -0.13 -5.04 -13.53
CA SER A 106 1.23 -5.04 -14.07
C SER A 106 2.27 -4.90 -12.98
N LEU A 107 2.03 -4.03 -11.99
CA LEU A 107 2.86 -3.93 -10.79
C LEU A 107 2.99 -5.30 -10.08
N LEU A 108 1.88 -5.89 -9.64
CA LEU A 108 1.95 -7.14 -8.86
C LEU A 108 2.49 -8.31 -9.69
N ALA A 109 2.10 -8.41 -10.96
CA ALA A 109 2.61 -9.44 -11.86
C ALA A 109 4.14 -9.31 -12.05
N PHE A 110 4.65 -8.08 -12.15
CA PHE A 110 6.08 -7.83 -12.29
C PHE A 110 6.85 -8.23 -11.02
N LEU A 111 6.32 -7.90 -9.84
CA LEU A 111 6.91 -8.28 -8.56
C LEU A 111 6.96 -9.81 -8.42
N VAL A 112 5.82 -10.48 -8.65
CA VAL A 112 5.73 -11.95 -8.55
C VAL A 112 6.63 -12.64 -9.58
N PHE A 113 6.75 -12.10 -10.80
CA PHE A 113 7.63 -12.67 -11.82
C PHE A 113 9.11 -12.60 -11.43
N ASN A 114 9.53 -11.47 -10.85
CA ASN A 114 10.92 -11.26 -10.43
C ASN A 114 11.22 -11.80 -9.03
N TRP A 115 10.20 -12.28 -8.32
CA TRP A 115 10.35 -13.00 -7.07
C TRP A 115 10.94 -14.39 -7.32
N LYS A 116 12.13 -14.67 -6.80
CA LYS A 116 12.78 -15.98 -6.97
C LYS A 116 12.40 -16.97 -5.87
N SER A 117 12.71 -16.62 -4.63
CA SER A 117 12.55 -17.46 -3.45
C SER A 117 12.65 -16.62 -2.19
N TYR A 118 11.95 -17.05 -1.14
CA TYR A 118 12.04 -16.45 0.18
C TYR A 118 13.48 -16.31 0.69
N GLY A 119 13.87 -15.09 1.08
CA GLY A 119 15.12 -14.79 1.77
C GLY A 119 16.42 -14.87 0.95
N ALA A 120 16.36 -14.83 -0.38
CA ALA A 120 17.54 -14.65 -1.22
C ALA A 120 17.63 -13.21 -1.72
N ASP A 121 18.86 -12.65 -1.80
CA ASP A 121 19.13 -11.38 -2.47
C ASP A 121 18.56 -11.44 -3.89
N GLY A 122 17.55 -10.60 -4.12
CA GLY A 122 16.59 -10.81 -5.20
C GLY A 122 16.91 -10.00 -6.46
N ALA A 123 16.27 -10.37 -7.58
CA ALA A 123 16.26 -9.51 -8.76
C ALA A 123 15.66 -8.12 -8.43
N LEU A 124 14.69 -8.06 -7.52
CA LEU A 124 14.08 -6.81 -7.04
C LEU A 124 15.11 -5.88 -6.36
N GLU A 125 15.98 -6.41 -5.50
CA GLU A 125 17.01 -5.62 -4.81
C GLU A 125 18.08 -5.11 -5.80
N SER A 126 18.44 -5.92 -6.80
CA SER A 126 19.33 -5.46 -7.89
C SER A 126 18.73 -4.32 -8.73
N MET A 127 17.40 -4.20 -8.74
CA MET A 127 16.65 -3.10 -9.35
C MET A 127 16.42 -1.93 -8.39
N GLY A 128 17.00 -1.98 -7.20
CA GLY A 128 16.87 -0.95 -6.17
C GLY A 128 15.56 -1.01 -5.39
N LEU A 129 14.86 -2.15 -5.35
CA LEU A 129 13.67 -2.35 -4.51
C LEU A 129 13.98 -3.31 -3.35
N ASN A 130 14.16 -2.73 -2.16
CA ASN A 130 14.41 -3.39 -0.89
C ASN A 130 13.10 -3.54 -0.11
N LEU A 131 12.43 -4.67 -0.29
CA LEU A 131 11.15 -4.93 0.36
C LEU A 131 11.31 -5.35 1.82
N SER A 132 10.41 -4.87 2.69
CA SER A 132 10.24 -5.40 4.04
C SER A 132 9.85 -6.89 4.00
N TRP A 133 10.13 -7.61 5.08
CA TRP A 133 9.80 -9.03 5.18
C TRP A 133 8.31 -9.31 5.02
N THR A 134 7.46 -8.44 5.55
CA THR A 134 6.01 -8.58 5.41
C THR A 134 5.55 -8.52 3.95
N LEU A 135 6.12 -7.63 3.13
CA LEU A 135 5.80 -7.57 1.70
C LEU A 135 6.40 -8.76 0.93
N LYS A 136 7.58 -9.25 1.36
CA LYS A 136 8.19 -10.48 0.84
C LYS A 136 7.30 -11.71 1.10
N ASP A 137 6.76 -11.84 2.32
CA ASP A 137 5.79 -12.90 2.69
C ASP A 137 4.53 -12.83 1.83
N ASP A 138 3.96 -11.63 1.65
CA ASP A 138 2.75 -11.43 0.83
C ASP A 138 2.99 -11.83 -0.63
N ILE A 139 4.12 -11.43 -1.24
CA ILE A 139 4.45 -11.79 -2.62
C ILE A 139 4.62 -13.30 -2.77
N ASP A 140 5.27 -13.96 -1.79
CA ASP A 140 5.44 -15.41 -1.79
C ASP A 140 4.09 -16.15 -1.70
N ALA A 141 3.20 -15.69 -0.80
CA ALA A 141 1.85 -16.22 -0.67
C ALA A 141 1.03 -16.03 -1.96
N ILE A 142 1.04 -14.83 -2.54
CA ILE A 142 0.34 -14.53 -3.80
C ILE A 142 0.85 -15.44 -4.92
N ARG A 143 2.17 -15.61 -5.02
CA ARG A 143 2.79 -16.50 -6.01
C ARG A 143 2.34 -17.95 -5.80
N TYR A 144 2.38 -18.45 -4.57
CA TYR A 144 1.95 -19.79 -4.22
C TYR A 144 0.48 -20.06 -4.61
N TYR A 145 -0.43 -19.12 -4.31
CA TYR A 145 -1.85 -19.25 -4.67
C TYR A 145 -2.07 -19.17 -6.19
N ALA A 146 -1.33 -18.30 -6.87
CA ALA A 146 -1.37 -18.22 -8.33
C ALA A 146 -0.86 -19.52 -8.99
N GLU A 147 0.22 -20.11 -8.48
CA GLU A 147 0.78 -21.38 -8.98
C GLU A 147 -0.16 -22.56 -8.70
N SER A 148 -0.55 -22.76 -7.43
CA SER A 148 -1.37 -23.89 -6.98
C SER A 148 -2.77 -23.90 -7.59
N GLY A 149 -3.31 -22.73 -7.97
CA GLY A 149 -4.67 -22.61 -8.51
C GLY A 149 -5.76 -22.77 -7.47
N GLN A 150 -5.42 -22.62 -6.19
CA GLN A 150 -6.41 -22.53 -5.13
C GLN A 150 -7.20 -21.20 -5.24
N SER A 151 -8.39 -21.20 -4.63
CA SER A 151 -9.43 -20.14 -4.62
C SER A 151 -9.03 -18.76 -5.18
N TRP A 152 -9.64 -18.37 -6.32
CA TRP A 152 -9.49 -17.00 -6.88
C TRP A 152 -9.91 -15.90 -5.89
N LYS A 153 -10.83 -16.21 -4.97
CA LYS A 153 -11.27 -15.28 -3.94
C LYS A 153 -10.10 -14.96 -2.99
N VAL A 154 -9.41 -15.98 -2.51
CA VAL A 154 -8.27 -15.82 -1.59
C VAL A 154 -7.13 -15.08 -2.27
N LEU A 155 -6.81 -15.41 -3.53
CA LEU A 155 -5.80 -14.67 -4.29
C LEU A 155 -6.14 -13.18 -4.43
N GLY A 156 -7.41 -12.86 -4.65
CA GLY A 156 -7.91 -11.50 -4.71
C GLY A 156 -7.82 -10.77 -3.37
N GLU A 157 -8.15 -11.42 -2.27
CA GLU A 157 -8.04 -10.87 -0.90
C GLU A 157 -6.57 -10.60 -0.53
N LEU A 158 -5.66 -11.53 -0.84
CA LEU A 158 -4.22 -11.34 -0.63
C LEU A 158 -3.67 -10.17 -1.45
N ALA A 159 -4.08 -10.04 -2.71
CA ALA A 159 -3.67 -8.92 -3.55
C ALA A 159 -4.20 -7.57 -3.00
N SER A 160 -5.47 -7.50 -2.59
CA SER A 160 -6.02 -6.29 -1.97
C SER A 160 -5.30 -5.93 -0.68
N ALA A 161 -5.04 -6.91 0.20
CA ALA A 161 -4.30 -6.70 1.44
C ALA A 161 -2.87 -6.21 1.19
N PHE A 162 -2.18 -6.77 0.20
CA PHE A 162 -0.87 -6.31 -0.25
C PHE A 162 -0.92 -4.84 -0.68
N PHE A 163 -1.86 -4.46 -1.56
CA PHE A 163 -1.95 -3.07 -2.02
C PHE A 163 -2.31 -2.09 -0.91
N VAL A 164 -3.16 -2.47 0.03
CA VAL A 164 -3.47 -1.66 1.21
C VAL A 164 -2.22 -1.39 2.04
N LYS A 165 -1.38 -2.42 2.31
CA LYS A 165 -0.11 -2.23 3.03
C LYS A 165 0.83 -1.30 2.26
N VAL A 166 0.92 -1.47 0.95
CA VAL A 166 1.74 -0.62 0.08
C VAL A 166 1.26 0.83 0.10
N ILE A 167 -0.06 1.08 0.10
CA ILE A 167 -0.66 2.42 0.18
C ILE A 167 -0.45 3.06 1.55
N LYS A 168 -0.60 2.28 2.63
CA LYS A 168 -0.58 2.74 4.02
C LYS A 168 0.81 2.67 4.66
N ASP A 169 1.85 2.95 3.88
CA ASP A 169 3.24 2.97 4.32
C ASP A 169 3.72 4.43 4.44
N ALA A 170 3.79 4.95 5.67
CA ALA A 170 4.20 6.34 5.90
C ALA A 170 5.68 6.60 5.58
N THR A 171 6.46 5.52 5.44
CA THR A 171 7.91 5.54 5.26
C THR A 171 8.31 5.23 3.83
N ALA A 172 7.33 5.26 2.92
CA ALA A 172 7.49 4.83 1.56
C ALA A 172 8.54 5.64 0.81
N THR A 173 9.54 4.95 0.30
CA THR A 173 10.56 5.52 -0.59
C THR A 173 10.49 4.80 -1.94
N PRO A 174 11.09 5.38 -3.00
CA PRO A 174 11.29 4.66 -4.25
C PRO A 174 12.10 3.36 -4.09
N HIS A 175 12.82 3.18 -2.97
CA HIS A 175 13.63 2.00 -2.71
C HIS A 175 12.98 0.98 -1.77
N THR A 176 11.96 1.35 -1.00
CA THR A 176 11.36 0.47 0.02
C THR A 176 9.91 0.11 -0.29
N ASN A 177 9.21 0.94 -1.07
CA ASN A 177 7.79 0.79 -1.34
C ASN A 177 7.53 0.40 -2.81
N PRO A 178 6.82 -0.72 -3.07
CA PRO A 178 6.56 -1.18 -4.43
C PRO A 178 5.82 -0.17 -5.32
N LEU A 179 4.88 0.61 -4.78
CA LEU A 179 4.10 1.56 -5.57
C LEU A 179 4.95 2.76 -5.98
N VAL A 180 5.71 3.33 -5.04
CA VAL A 180 6.62 4.47 -5.34
C VAL A 180 7.73 4.02 -6.30
N TRP A 181 8.31 2.85 -6.09
CA TRP A 181 9.26 2.23 -7.02
C TRP A 181 8.66 2.06 -8.42
N TRP A 182 7.40 1.58 -8.50
CA TRP A 182 6.71 1.39 -9.77
C TRP A 182 6.48 2.70 -10.53
N LEU A 183 6.18 3.80 -9.83
CA LEU A 183 6.09 5.11 -10.45
C LEU A 183 7.41 5.53 -11.09
N ALA A 184 8.55 5.25 -10.45
CA ALA A 184 9.87 5.50 -11.04
C ALA A 184 10.12 4.64 -12.27
N VAL A 185 9.73 3.36 -12.24
CA VAL A 185 9.81 2.48 -13.41
C VAL A 185 8.95 2.99 -14.55
N LEU A 186 7.70 3.38 -14.29
CA LEU A 186 6.78 3.92 -15.30
C LEU A 186 7.29 5.22 -15.90
N ILE A 187 7.80 6.16 -15.09
CA ILE A 187 8.40 7.40 -15.58
C ILE A 187 9.62 7.11 -16.45
N GLN A 188 10.54 6.27 -15.96
CA GLN A 188 11.75 5.91 -16.71
C GLN A 188 11.41 5.28 -18.06
N THR A 189 10.41 4.40 -18.10
CA THR A 189 10.13 3.59 -19.28
C THR A 189 9.19 4.27 -20.27
N GLU A 190 8.21 5.05 -19.80
CA GLU A 190 7.14 5.56 -20.65
C GLU A 190 7.14 7.09 -20.84
N VAL A 191 7.79 7.82 -19.94
CA VAL A 191 7.89 9.29 -20.01
C VAL A 191 9.26 9.70 -20.54
N LEU A 192 10.32 9.20 -19.90
CA LEU A 192 11.70 9.53 -20.25
C LEU A 192 12.26 8.60 -21.32
N GLY A 193 11.83 7.34 -21.28
CA GLY A 193 12.15 6.33 -22.28
C GLY A 193 11.07 6.24 -23.35
N ASP A 194 11.49 5.86 -24.56
CA ASP A 194 10.57 5.44 -25.63
C ASP A 194 10.42 3.92 -25.62
N GLN A 195 10.08 3.36 -24.45
CA GLN A 195 9.91 1.92 -24.30
C GLN A 195 8.45 1.52 -24.55
N PRO A 196 8.19 0.29 -25.04
CA PRO A 196 6.80 -0.17 -25.23
C PRO A 196 6.02 -0.18 -23.91
N ARG A 197 4.69 -0.09 -23.98
CA ARG A 197 3.87 -0.11 -22.76
C ARG A 197 3.86 -1.50 -22.12
N TRP A 198 3.50 -1.54 -20.84
CA TRP A 198 3.34 -2.79 -20.11
C TRP A 198 2.13 -3.57 -20.60
N GLU A 199 2.37 -4.61 -21.39
CA GLU A 199 1.33 -5.52 -21.85
C GLU A 199 1.24 -6.74 -20.93
N VAL A 200 0.11 -6.88 -20.26
CA VAL A 200 -0.27 -8.11 -19.57
C VAL A 200 -1.28 -8.84 -20.45
N ALA A 201 -1.07 -10.12 -20.74
CA ALA A 201 -1.94 -10.86 -21.64
C ALA A 201 -3.42 -10.76 -21.21
N GLY A 202 -4.29 -10.29 -22.12
CA GLY A 202 -5.72 -10.06 -21.85
C GLY A 202 -6.07 -8.68 -21.27
N LEU A 203 -5.07 -7.84 -20.99
CA LEU A 203 -5.22 -6.47 -20.55
C LEU A 203 -4.46 -5.54 -21.51
N GLN A 204 -5.17 -4.60 -22.13
CA GLN A 204 -4.55 -3.55 -22.93
C GLN A 204 -4.26 -2.34 -22.05
N ASP A 205 -3.08 -1.77 -22.21
CA ASP A 205 -2.69 -0.53 -21.56
C ASP A 205 -2.56 0.60 -22.58
N THR A 206 -3.66 1.30 -22.81
CA THR A 206 -3.69 2.51 -23.66
C THR A 206 -3.66 3.81 -22.86
N LEU A 207 -3.50 3.74 -21.55
CA LEU A 207 -3.50 4.93 -20.70
C LEU A 207 -2.20 5.73 -20.90
N SER A 208 -2.34 7.05 -20.97
CA SER A 208 -1.22 7.97 -20.75
C SER A 208 -0.75 7.90 -19.30
N PHE A 209 0.48 8.35 -19.00
CA PHE A 209 0.99 8.35 -17.64
C PHE A 209 0.06 9.10 -16.65
N SER A 210 -0.48 10.26 -17.05
CA SER A 210 -1.47 11.00 -16.24
C SER A 210 -2.72 10.15 -15.93
N GLN A 211 -3.24 9.43 -16.93
CA GLN A 211 -4.40 8.55 -16.73
C GLN A 211 -4.07 7.32 -15.86
N LYS A 212 -2.80 6.89 -15.82
CA LYS A 212 -2.35 5.84 -14.89
C LYS A 212 -2.31 6.35 -13.45
N LEU A 213 -1.88 7.60 -13.24
CA LEU A 213 -1.95 8.23 -11.93
C LEU A 213 -3.40 8.34 -11.46
N GLU A 214 -4.34 8.75 -12.32
CA GLU A 214 -5.78 8.74 -12.02
C GLU A 214 -6.29 7.34 -11.67
N ALA A 215 -5.83 6.30 -12.39
CA ALA A 215 -6.18 4.91 -12.11
C ALA A 215 -5.66 4.42 -10.75
N ILE A 216 -4.43 4.81 -10.39
CA ILE A 216 -3.84 4.51 -9.08
C ILE A 216 -4.64 5.25 -8.00
N ASP A 217 -4.81 6.55 -8.13
CA ASP A 217 -5.56 7.35 -7.17
C ASP A 217 -7.02 6.90 -6.98
N HIS A 218 -7.72 6.55 -8.06
CA HIS A 218 -9.09 6.03 -7.98
C HIS A 218 -9.16 4.73 -7.18
N TYR A 219 -8.34 3.74 -7.53
CA TYR A 219 -8.41 2.44 -6.87
C TYR A 219 -7.80 2.43 -5.47
N ALA A 220 -6.82 3.29 -5.18
CA ALA A 220 -6.32 3.49 -3.83
C ALA A 220 -7.44 3.92 -2.88
N ARG A 221 -8.27 4.88 -3.30
CA ARG A 221 -9.46 5.30 -2.55
C ARG A 221 -10.45 4.15 -2.37
N VAL A 222 -10.72 3.38 -3.42
CA VAL A 222 -11.62 2.20 -3.34
C VAL A 222 -11.14 1.19 -2.30
N VAL A 223 -9.87 0.78 -2.36
CA VAL A 223 -9.35 -0.29 -1.47
C VAL A 223 -9.15 0.20 -0.04
N VAL A 224 -8.75 1.45 0.17
CA VAL A 224 -8.63 2.02 1.53
C VAL A 224 -10.00 2.19 2.19
N LEU A 225 -11.04 2.58 1.44
CA LEU A 225 -12.42 2.61 1.96
C LEU A 225 -12.88 1.23 2.40
N GLU A 226 -12.66 0.22 1.55
CA GLU A 226 -13.03 -1.17 1.85
C GLU A 226 -12.25 -1.74 3.04
N ASP A 227 -10.93 -1.56 3.10
CA ASP A 227 -10.09 -1.98 4.23
C ASP A 227 -10.55 -1.34 5.54
N SER A 228 -10.79 -0.02 5.53
CA SER A 228 -11.21 0.72 6.72
C SER A 228 -12.57 0.22 7.22
N PHE A 229 -13.49 -0.11 6.30
CA PHE A 229 -14.78 -0.71 6.67
C PHE A 229 -14.64 -2.05 7.38
N TYR A 230 -13.90 -3.00 6.80
CA TYR A 230 -13.77 -4.33 7.40
C TYR A 230 -13.00 -4.28 8.71
N ARG A 231 -11.94 -3.47 8.81
CA ARG A 231 -11.24 -3.24 10.08
C ARG A 231 -12.17 -2.71 11.17
N TRP A 232 -13.02 -1.74 10.83
CA TRP A 232 -13.99 -1.20 11.79
C TRP A 232 -15.02 -2.25 12.24
N ILE A 233 -15.52 -3.08 11.31
CA ILE A 233 -16.44 -4.18 11.63
C ILE A 233 -15.76 -5.23 12.52
N ASP A 234 -14.50 -5.54 12.29
CA ASP A 234 -13.79 -6.60 13.01
C ASP A 234 -13.13 -6.13 14.32
N MET A 235 -13.04 -4.81 14.56
CA MET A 235 -12.35 -4.23 15.71
C MET A 235 -12.99 -4.63 17.06
N PRO A 236 -12.25 -5.24 18.01
CA PRO A 236 -12.80 -5.58 19.31
C PRO A 236 -13.05 -4.35 20.18
N GLY A 237 -14.16 -4.33 20.92
CA GLY A 237 -14.34 -3.47 22.11
C GLY A 237 -14.80 -2.02 21.92
N GLU A 238 -14.65 -1.41 20.74
CA GLU A 238 -15.01 0.01 20.58
C GLU A 238 -16.48 0.27 20.22
N GLN A 239 -17.14 -0.67 19.53
CA GLN A 239 -18.54 -0.52 19.10
C GLN A 239 -19.36 -1.75 19.44
N SER A 240 -20.63 -1.53 19.82
CA SER A 240 -21.54 -2.64 20.09
C SER A 240 -21.82 -3.45 18.83
N PRO A 241 -21.98 -4.79 18.91
CA PRO A 241 -22.35 -5.62 17.77
C PRO A 241 -23.58 -5.09 17.02
N ALA A 242 -24.55 -4.52 17.75
CA ALA A 242 -25.75 -3.92 17.17
C ALA A 242 -25.47 -2.68 16.31
N GLN A 243 -24.46 -1.87 16.64
CA GLN A 243 -24.07 -0.71 15.81
C GLN A 243 -23.42 -1.17 14.51
N LYS A 244 -22.54 -2.18 14.59
CA LYS A 244 -21.87 -2.78 13.43
C LYS A 244 -22.87 -3.41 12.47
N GLU A 245 -23.80 -4.19 13.01
CA GLU A 245 -24.89 -4.81 12.24
C GLU A 245 -25.80 -3.76 11.59
N LYS A 246 -26.17 -2.68 12.31
CA LYS A 246 -26.98 -1.58 11.75
C LYS A 246 -26.30 -0.90 10.58
N LEU A 247 -25.01 -0.57 10.71
CA LEU A 247 -24.26 0.09 9.64
C LEU A 247 -24.15 -0.82 8.41
N GLN A 248 -23.81 -2.09 8.59
CA GLN A 248 -23.74 -3.05 7.49
C GLN A 248 -25.10 -3.28 6.83
N ASN A 249 -26.18 -3.38 7.61
CA ASN A 249 -27.54 -3.47 7.09
C ASN A 249 -27.94 -2.20 6.31
N SER A 250 -27.51 -1.02 6.75
CA SER A 250 -27.75 0.25 6.06
C SER A 250 -27.10 0.26 4.67
N LEU A 251 -25.84 -0.22 4.55
CA LEU A 251 -25.15 -0.40 3.27
C LEU A 251 -25.88 -1.40 2.37
N ASN A 252 -26.29 -2.55 2.91
CA ASN A 252 -26.96 -3.62 2.16
C ASN A 252 -28.37 -3.24 1.65
N GLN A 253 -28.99 -2.19 2.19
CA GLN A 253 -30.27 -1.68 1.69
C GLN A 253 -30.13 -0.88 0.37
N VAL A 254 -28.91 -0.49 -0.02
CA VAL A 254 -28.67 0.21 -1.28
C VAL A 254 -28.59 -0.80 -2.41
N ASP A 255 -29.54 -0.72 -3.34
CA ASP A 255 -29.60 -1.60 -4.49
C ASP A 255 -28.52 -1.24 -5.51
N ILE A 256 -27.61 -2.19 -5.73
CA ILE A 256 -26.57 -2.12 -6.77
C ILE A 256 -26.74 -3.21 -7.82
N SER A 257 -27.90 -3.86 -7.88
CA SER A 257 -28.19 -4.93 -8.86
C SER A 257 -28.08 -4.44 -10.31
N TRP A 258 -28.21 -3.13 -10.54
CA TRP A 258 -27.96 -2.51 -11.84
C TRP A 258 -26.51 -2.70 -12.32
N VAL A 259 -25.54 -2.83 -11.41
CA VAL A 259 -24.14 -3.13 -11.76
C VAL A 259 -24.03 -4.56 -12.30
N ASP A 260 -24.66 -5.52 -11.64
CA ASP A 260 -24.66 -6.93 -12.07
C ASP A 260 -25.41 -7.14 -13.39
N GLN A 261 -26.33 -6.23 -13.72
CA GLN A 261 -27.09 -6.23 -14.96
C GLN A 261 -26.40 -5.48 -16.10
N ASP A 262 -25.19 -4.94 -15.88
CA ASP A 262 -24.51 -4.03 -16.81
C ASP A 262 -25.45 -2.91 -17.29
N ALA A 263 -26.24 -2.34 -16.38
CA ALA A 263 -27.16 -1.24 -16.64
C ALA A 263 -26.58 0.12 -16.21
N GLU A 264 -27.17 1.21 -16.70
CA GLU A 264 -26.80 2.56 -16.23
C GLU A 264 -27.25 2.80 -14.79
N ARG A 265 -26.51 3.66 -14.08
CA ARG A 265 -26.84 4.04 -12.71
C ARG A 265 -28.23 4.67 -12.66
N PRO A 266 -29.16 4.15 -11.84
CA PRO A 266 -30.49 4.73 -11.70
C PRO A 266 -30.40 6.14 -11.10
N PRO A 267 -31.32 7.06 -11.47
CA PRO A 267 -31.37 8.37 -10.85
C PRO A 267 -31.69 8.25 -9.36
N ILE A 268 -31.11 9.14 -8.55
CA ILE A 268 -31.42 9.21 -7.12
C ILE A 268 -32.87 9.68 -6.98
N ASP A 269 -33.72 8.84 -6.41
CA ASP A 269 -35.11 9.19 -6.11
C ASP A 269 -35.23 9.92 -4.75
N THR A 270 -36.42 10.44 -4.47
CA THR A 270 -36.71 11.14 -3.20
C THR A 270 -36.43 10.28 -1.97
N LEU A 271 -36.64 8.96 -2.09
CA LEU A 271 -36.40 8.02 -1.00
C LEU A 271 -34.90 7.82 -0.75
N GLY A 272 -34.08 7.82 -1.80
CA GLY A 272 -32.62 7.83 -1.74
C GLY A 272 -32.09 9.09 -1.08
N MET A 273 -32.61 10.27 -1.44
CA MET A 273 -32.22 11.53 -0.80
C MET A 273 -32.55 11.54 0.71
N LEU A 274 -33.77 11.12 1.07
CA LEU A 274 -34.19 11.02 2.48
C LEU A 274 -33.39 9.98 3.26
N ARG A 275 -32.92 8.92 2.60
CA ARG A 275 -32.03 7.92 3.20
C ARG A 275 -30.66 8.51 3.48
N SER A 276 -30.04 9.19 2.51
CA SER A 276 -28.73 9.82 2.70
C SER A 276 -28.77 10.86 3.82
N HIS A 277 -29.84 11.65 3.92
CA HIS A 277 -30.02 12.59 5.02
C HIS A 277 -30.10 11.89 6.38
N ARG A 278 -30.94 10.85 6.51
CA ARG A 278 -31.03 10.05 7.75
C ARG A 278 -29.72 9.35 8.11
N GLN A 279 -28.94 8.92 7.11
CA GLN A 279 -27.62 8.32 7.33
C GLN A 279 -26.64 9.35 7.90
N MET A 280 -26.65 10.61 7.42
CA MET A 280 -25.79 11.66 8.00
C MET A 280 -26.08 11.95 9.47
N GLU A 281 -27.33 11.80 9.89
CA GLU A 281 -27.77 12.09 11.26
C GLU A 281 -27.65 10.86 12.19
N SER A 282 -27.30 9.68 11.68
CA SER A 282 -27.31 8.47 12.48
C SER A 282 -26.03 8.30 13.30
N SER A 283 -26.18 7.80 14.52
CA SER A 283 -25.06 7.64 15.47
C SER A 283 -23.96 6.73 14.93
N GLU A 284 -24.32 5.64 14.26
CA GLU A 284 -23.37 4.68 13.71
C GLU A 284 -22.57 5.26 12.55
N TRP A 285 -23.20 6.07 11.69
CA TRP A 285 -22.51 6.75 10.59
C TRP A 285 -21.61 7.87 11.09
N MET A 286 -22.01 8.61 12.12
CA MET A 286 -21.13 9.61 12.74
C MET A 286 -19.88 8.98 13.34
N VAL A 287 -20.02 7.89 14.11
CA VAL A 287 -18.88 7.16 14.70
C VAL A 287 -17.97 6.59 13.62
N TYR A 288 -18.54 6.00 12.56
CA TYR A 288 -17.74 5.49 11.45
C TYR A 288 -17.03 6.62 10.68
N THR A 289 -17.69 7.77 10.47
CA THR A 289 -17.08 8.94 9.82
C THR A 289 -15.88 9.45 10.63
N GLN A 290 -16.02 9.58 11.94
CA GLN A 290 -14.92 9.96 12.85
C GLN A 290 -13.76 8.97 12.82
N TYR A 291 -14.05 7.68 12.60
CA TYR A 291 -13.03 6.65 12.46
C TYR A 291 -12.28 6.73 11.12
N ILE A 292 -12.96 6.92 9.99
CA ILE A 292 -12.34 6.88 8.66
C ILE A 292 -11.68 8.20 8.24
N GLU A 293 -12.17 9.35 8.73
CA GLU A 293 -11.64 10.65 8.37
C GLU A 293 -10.13 10.78 8.59
N PRO A 294 -9.56 10.43 9.77
CA PRO A 294 -8.12 10.47 9.97
C PRO A 294 -7.38 9.48 9.06
N ILE A 295 -7.97 8.32 8.74
CA ILE A 295 -7.36 7.35 7.82
C ILE A 295 -7.25 7.93 6.41
N PHE A 296 -8.28 8.63 5.93
CA PHE A 296 -8.21 9.26 4.61
C PHE A 296 -7.25 10.44 4.59
N HIS A 297 -7.24 11.25 5.66
CA HIS A 297 -6.26 12.33 5.83
C HIS A 297 -4.83 11.80 5.87
N GLU A 298 -4.59 10.65 6.48
CA GLU A 298 -3.24 10.09 6.58
C GLU A 298 -2.77 9.49 5.24
N TRP A 299 -3.65 8.76 4.55
CA TRP A 299 -3.25 7.87 3.47
C TRP A 299 -3.68 8.27 2.05
N LEU A 300 -4.57 9.25 1.89
CA LEU A 300 -5.16 9.60 0.59
C LEU A 300 -5.02 11.10 0.25
N THR A 301 -3.95 11.73 0.72
CA THR A 301 -3.68 13.18 0.55
C THR A 301 -2.30 13.47 -0.01
N ASP A 302 -2.10 14.68 -0.53
CA ASP A 302 -0.79 15.26 -0.90
C ASP A 302 -0.04 15.90 0.28
N GLN A 303 -0.64 15.93 1.47
CA GLN A 303 -0.07 16.59 2.66
C GLN A 303 0.79 15.68 3.54
N THR A 304 0.82 14.37 3.28
CA THR A 304 1.64 13.41 4.05
C THR A 304 2.83 12.91 3.24
N THR A 305 3.62 12.01 3.83
CA THR A 305 4.83 11.43 3.25
C THR A 305 4.57 10.09 2.56
N GLY A 306 3.32 9.62 2.55
CA GLY A 306 2.96 8.31 2.01
C GLY A 306 3.00 8.23 0.47
N PRO A 307 2.88 7.02 -0.10
CA PRO A 307 2.91 6.79 -1.53
C PRO A 307 1.86 7.60 -2.30
N MET A 308 0.66 7.74 -1.73
CA MET A 308 -0.42 8.47 -2.37
C MET A 308 -0.15 9.97 -2.45
N SER A 309 0.62 10.52 -1.52
CA SER A 309 1.08 11.90 -1.64
C SER A 309 1.94 12.08 -2.89
N THR A 310 2.83 11.14 -3.16
CA THR A 310 3.62 11.13 -4.40
C THR A 310 2.72 11.05 -5.64
N VAL A 311 1.73 10.16 -5.65
CA VAL A 311 0.77 10.00 -6.76
C VAL A 311 -0.02 11.29 -7.01
N ILE A 312 -0.59 11.89 -5.96
CA ILE A 312 -1.43 13.08 -6.06
C ILE A 312 -0.60 14.31 -6.46
N ARG A 313 0.62 14.46 -5.92
CA ARG A 313 1.55 15.52 -6.33
C ARG A 313 1.98 15.40 -7.79
N LEU A 314 2.27 14.18 -8.26
CA LEU A 314 2.52 13.88 -9.68
C LEU A 314 1.31 14.25 -10.54
N LEU A 315 0.10 13.86 -10.13
CA LEU A 315 -1.14 14.12 -10.86
C LEU A 315 -1.42 15.61 -11.02
N HIS A 316 -1.15 16.39 -9.97
CA HIS A 316 -1.36 17.84 -9.97
C HIS A 316 -0.18 18.66 -10.49
N GLY A 317 0.93 18.02 -10.87
CA GLY A 317 2.16 18.71 -11.28
C GLY A 317 2.77 19.58 -10.19
N LYS A 318 2.51 19.27 -8.92
CA LYS A 318 2.96 20.02 -7.73
C LYS A 318 4.17 19.38 -7.07
N LEU A 319 5.06 18.77 -7.84
CA LEU A 319 6.23 18.15 -7.26
C LEU A 319 7.23 19.21 -6.84
N GLU A 320 7.30 19.40 -5.55
CA GLU A 320 8.52 19.84 -4.89
C GLU A 320 9.40 18.60 -4.75
N THR A 321 10.65 18.72 -5.19
CA THR A 321 11.66 17.67 -5.10
C THR A 321 11.94 17.46 -3.62
N PRO A 322 11.41 16.39 -2.99
CA PRO A 322 11.59 16.22 -1.58
C PRO A 322 13.05 15.82 -1.38
N SER A 323 13.77 16.58 -0.56
CA SER A 323 15.12 16.17 -0.20
C SER A 323 14.98 15.14 0.92
N TYR A 324 15.59 13.99 0.69
CA TYR A 324 15.48 12.85 1.58
C TYR A 324 16.82 12.65 2.28
N LYS A 325 16.78 12.47 3.60
CA LYS A 325 17.90 12.02 4.40
C LYS A 325 17.66 10.57 4.79
N LYS A 326 18.65 9.72 4.52
CA LYS A 326 18.69 8.36 5.02
C LYS A 326 18.60 8.35 6.54
N VAL A 327 17.65 7.59 7.05
CA VAL A 327 17.47 7.26 8.46
C VAL A 327 17.36 5.75 8.62
N TYR A 328 17.47 5.30 9.86
CA TYR A 328 17.48 3.90 10.21
C TYR A 328 16.47 3.69 11.32
N LYS A 329 15.38 3.01 11.00
CA LYS A 329 14.28 2.73 11.91
C LYS A 329 14.55 1.46 12.70
N VAL A 330 14.24 1.52 13.98
CA VAL A 330 14.29 0.36 14.87
C VAL A 330 12.88 -0.18 14.98
N MET A 331 12.71 -1.38 14.44
CA MET A 331 11.44 -2.08 14.46
C MET A 331 11.48 -3.17 15.52
N MET A 332 10.36 -3.39 16.18
CA MET A 332 10.21 -4.41 17.21
C MET A 332 8.91 -5.19 17.03
N GLN A 333 8.96 -6.50 17.27
CA GLN A 333 7.82 -7.37 17.22
C GLN A 333 7.90 -8.35 18.39
N ILE A 334 6.83 -8.40 19.18
CA ILE A 334 6.68 -9.32 20.31
C ILE A 334 5.59 -10.31 19.96
N GLU A 335 5.88 -11.60 20.09
CA GLU A 335 4.94 -12.70 19.88
C GLU A 335 4.78 -13.50 21.17
N GLU A 336 3.61 -13.37 21.77
CA GLU A 336 3.18 -14.14 22.94
C GLU A 336 2.56 -15.47 22.49
N ASN A 337 2.86 -16.57 23.19
CA ASN A 337 2.37 -17.94 22.88
C ASN A 337 2.92 -18.57 21.58
N PHE A 338 4.25 -18.61 21.42
CA PHE A 338 4.91 -19.28 20.30
C PHE A 338 4.79 -20.81 20.39
N SER A 339 3.64 -21.37 19.99
CA SER A 339 3.47 -22.83 19.81
C SER A 339 3.93 -23.25 18.41
N VAL A 340 4.34 -24.52 18.24
CA VAL A 340 4.75 -25.12 16.95
C VAL A 340 3.58 -25.20 15.94
N HIS A 341 2.40 -24.70 16.28
CA HIS A 341 1.28 -24.51 15.34
C HIS A 341 1.12 -23.01 15.03
N PRO A 342 1.56 -22.56 13.83
CA PRO A 342 1.64 -21.15 13.49
C PRO A 342 0.29 -20.69 12.95
N MET A 343 -0.66 -20.39 13.83
CA MET A 343 -1.80 -19.52 13.50
C MET A 343 -2.20 -18.84 14.80
N MET A 344 -2.36 -17.51 14.76
CA MET A 344 -2.87 -16.65 15.85
C MET A 344 -1.81 -16.11 16.82
N ALA A 345 -0.86 -15.32 16.34
CA ALA A 345 -0.29 -14.25 17.15
C ALA A 345 -0.55 -12.94 16.38
N ASP A 346 -1.48 -12.13 16.87
CA ASP A 346 -1.80 -10.79 16.35
C ASP A 346 -0.66 -9.84 16.73
N CYS A 347 0.46 -9.89 16.00
CA CYS A 347 1.65 -9.12 16.34
C CYS A 347 2.11 -8.33 15.13
N TYR A 348 1.72 -7.05 15.07
CA TYR A 348 2.26 -6.09 14.10
C TYR A 348 3.60 -5.54 14.61
N PRO A 349 4.59 -5.34 13.72
CA PRO A 349 5.80 -4.58 14.06
C PRO A 349 5.45 -3.19 14.57
N ALA A 350 5.99 -2.80 15.72
CA ALA A 350 5.99 -1.42 16.20
C ALA A 350 7.31 -0.74 15.80
N GLU A 351 7.22 0.52 15.39
CA GLU A 351 8.40 1.37 15.25
C GLU A 351 8.74 1.94 16.64
N GLU A 352 9.93 1.64 17.13
CA GLU A 352 10.39 2.07 18.46
C GLU A 352 11.15 3.40 18.38
N ASP A 353 11.98 3.56 17.34
CA ASP A 353 12.85 4.73 17.20
C ASP A 353 13.35 4.94 15.75
N THR A 354 13.80 6.16 15.44
CA THR A 354 14.44 6.54 14.18
C THR A 354 15.80 7.17 14.45
N LYS A 355 16.87 6.61 13.87
CA LYS A 355 18.25 7.10 14.05
C LYS A 355 18.88 7.57 12.76
N ALA A 356 19.87 8.47 12.87
CA ALA A 356 20.57 9.02 11.71
C ALA A 356 21.66 8.09 11.13
N THR A 357 22.06 7.04 11.85
CA THR A 357 23.12 6.12 11.43
C THR A 357 22.80 4.67 11.78
N ILE A 358 23.28 3.73 10.97
CA ILE A 358 23.17 2.27 11.22
C ILE A 358 23.71 1.91 12.60
N GLU A 359 24.84 2.51 13.02
CA GLU A 359 25.46 2.19 14.31
C GLU A 359 24.59 2.60 15.49
N GLN A 360 23.92 3.76 15.41
CA GLN A 360 22.96 4.20 16.42
C GLN A 360 21.71 3.33 16.43
N ALA A 361 21.13 3.02 15.27
CA ALA A 361 19.95 2.17 15.17
C ALA A 361 20.25 0.75 15.69
N ASN A 362 21.41 0.19 15.33
CA ASN A 362 21.85 -1.11 15.84
C ASN A 362 22.07 -1.08 17.36
N LYS A 363 22.54 0.03 17.92
CA LYS A 363 22.68 0.18 19.37
C LYS A 363 21.32 0.21 20.06
N GLU A 364 20.37 0.92 19.47
CA GLU A 364 19.00 1.07 19.98
C GLU A 364 18.20 -0.22 19.87
N ALA A 365 18.24 -0.93 18.74
CA ALA A 365 17.62 -2.25 18.61
C ALA A 365 18.12 -3.25 19.68
N ARG A 366 19.39 -3.16 20.09
CA ARG A 366 19.92 -3.93 21.24
C ARG A 366 19.44 -3.43 22.60
N ALA A 367 19.11 -2.14 22.72
CA ALA A 367 18.54 -1.56 23.93
C ALA A 367 17.08 -2.00 24.09
N CYS A 368 16.23 -1.79 23.07
CA CYS A 368 14.82 -2.21 23.06
C CYS A 368 14.66 -3.69 23.42
N ILE A 369 15.41 -4.58 22.75
CA ILE A 369 15.31 -6.01 23.05
C ILE A 369 15.81 -6.38 24.46
N ARG A 370 16.75 -5.62 25.03
CA ARG A 370 17.23 -5.83 26.41
C ARG A 370 16.27 -5.28 27.46
N GLU A 371 15.54 -4.23 27.13
CA GLU A 371 14.50 -3.67 27.99
C GLU A 371 13.33 -4.66 28.12
N GLU A 372 12.89 -5.22 26.98
CA GLU A 372 11.78 -6.19 26.97
C GLU A 372 12.16 -7.57 27.52
N VAL A 373 13.32 -8.11 27.15
CA VAL A 373 13.68 -9.52 27.45
C VAL A 373 14.69 -9.64 28.60
N GLY A 374 15.25 -8.53 29.06
CA GLY A 374 16.35 -8.53 30.02
C GLY A 374 17.71 -8.86 29.39
N SER A 375 18.63 -9.35 30.21
CA SER A 375 19.98 -9.70 29.76
C SER A 375 19.99 -10.92 28.83
N LYS A 376 20.97 -11.00 27.92
CA LYS A 376 21.16 -12.16 27.02
C LYS A 376 21.18 -13.52 27.75
N ARG A 377 21.51 -13.54 29.04
CA ARG A 377 21.59 -14.76 29.87
C ARG A 377 20.22 -15.26 30.35
N GLU A 378 19.19 -14.42 30.28
CA GLU A 378 17.81 -14.74 30.69
C GLU A 378 17.00 -15.30 29.51
N SER A 379 17.47 -15.14 28.27
CA SER A 379 16.88 -15.75 27.07
C SER A 379 17.29 -17.22 26.88
N ILE A 380 16.34 -18.05 26.41
CA ILE A 380 16.55 -19.44 25.99
C ILE A 380 17.40 -19.49 24.71
N LYS A 381 17.17 -18.54 23.80
CA LYS A 381 17.91 -18.42 22.55
C LYS A 381 18.07 -16.95 22.19
N TRP A 382 19.25 -16.58 21.70
CA TRP A 382 19.56 -15.24 21.21
C TRP A 382 20.35 -15.34 19.92
N ASP A 383 19.70 -15.01 18.80
CA ASP A 383 20.32 -14.95 17.48
C ASP A 383 20.46 -13.47 17.08
N GLU A 384 21.68 -13.04 16.76
CA GLU A 384 21.96 -11.71 16.21
C GLU A 384 22.62 -11.91 14.85
N VAL A 385 21.96 -11.44 13.80
CA VAL A 385 22.44 -11.54 12.42
C VAL A 385 22.59 -10.15 11.82
N TYR A 386 23.56 -10.01 10.93
CA TYR A 386 23.80 -8.80 10.15
C TYR A 386 23.48 -9.11 8.69
N ASP A 387 22.81 -8.18 8.02
CA ASP A 387 22.73 -8.24 6.57
C ASP A 387 24.01 -7.68 5.92
N THR A 388 24.02 -7.64 4.58
CA THR A 388 25.15 -7.16 3.78
C THR A 388 25.39 -5.65 3.92
N SER A 389 24.42 -4.89 4.43
CA SER A 389 24.53 -3.46 4.71
C SER A 389 25.03 -3.16 6.14
N GLY A 390 25.09 -4.18 7.00
CA GLY A 390 25.49 -4.06 8.40
C GLY A 390 24.33 -3.72 9.35
N MET A 391 23.09 -3.76 8.90
CA MET A 391 21.90 -3.64 9.75
C MET A 391 21.66 -4.94 10.52
N ILE A 392 21.21 -4.81 11.77
CA ILE A 392 21.03 -5.98 12.64
C ILE A 392 19.58 -6.48 12.61
N ARG A 393 19.43 -7.79 12.77
CA ARG A 393 18.20 -8.44 13.21
C ARG A 393 18.54 -9.31 14.40
N ILE A 394 17.91 -9.02 15.53
CA ILE A 394 18.07 -9.74 16.78
C ILE A 394 16.77 -10.48 17.06
N ARG A 395 16.88 -11.78 17.33
CA ARG A 395 15.78 -12.62 17.79
C ARG A 395 16.12 -13.17 19.16
N ALA A 396 15.25 -12.94 20.13
CA ALA A 396 15.31 -13.52 21.46
C ALA A 396 14.09 -14.45 21.68
N ILE A 397 14.32 -15.62 22.26
CA ILE A 397 13.27 -16.52 22.74
C ILE A 397 13.43 -16.63 24.25
N PHE A 398 12.35 -16.47 25.01
CA PHE A 398 12.34 -16.53 26.46
C PHE A 398 11.09 -17.25 26.96
N ARG A 399 11.09 -17.68 28.22
CA ARG A 399 9.94 -18.30 28.86
C ARG A 399 9.15 -17.22 29.58
N ASP A 400 7.92 -17.02 29.16
CA ASP A 400 6.94 -16.25 29.90
C ASP A 400 6.11 -17.20 30.81
N GLU A 401 5.39 -16.68 31.80
CA GLU A 401 4.70 -17.43 32.86
C GLU A 401 3.74 -18.52 32.33
N ALA A 402 3.30 -18.42 31.06
CA ALA A 402 2.41 -19.37 30.41
C ALA A 402 3.02 -20.16 29.23
N ASN A 403 3.99 -19.62 28.47
CA ASN A 403 4.51 -20.22 27.22
C ASN A 403 5.89 -19.67 26.80
N ASP A 404 6.51 -20.27 25.78
CA ASP A 404 7.67 -19.66 25.10
C ASP A 404 7.19 -18.43 24.30
N ALA A 405 7.86 -17.29 24.49
CA ALA A 405 7.61 -16.03 23.79
C ALA A 405 8.80 -15.67 22.90
N ARG A 406 8.54 -14.95 21.80
CA ARG A 406 9.56 -14.52 20.83
C ARG A 406 9.53 -13.00 20.68
N VAL A 407 10.67 -12.37 20.88
CA VAL A 407 10.88 -10.96 20.50
C VAL A 407 11.85 -10.91 19.33
N VAL A 408 11.54 -10.07 18.35
CA VAL A 408 12.43 -9.73 17.25
C VAL A 408 12.58 -8.22 17.21
N ALA A 409 13.80 -7.71 17.26
CA ALA A 409 14.11 -6.31 16.97
C ALA A 409 15.04 -6.26 15.77
N TRP A 410 14.81 -5.34 14.86
CA TRP A 410 15.65 -5.18 13.67
C TRP A 410 15.76 -3.73 13.24
N VAL A 411 16.76 -3.46 12.42
CA VAL A 411 16.95 -2.15 11.81
C VAL A 411 16.53 -2.22 10.35
N GLU A 412 15.75 -1.25 9.90
CA GLU A 412 15.42 -1.04 8.49
C GLU A 412 15.94 0.33 8.05
N GLU A 413 16.52 0.40 6.86
CA GLU A 413 16.83 1.67 6.20
C GLU A 413 15.52 2.28 5.71
N ALA A 414 15.30 3.54 6.08
CA ALA A 414 14.20 4.34 5.59
C ALA A 414 14.73 5.70 5.15
N ASP A 415 14.01 6.39 4.28
CA ASP A 415 14.33 7.79 3.98
C ASP A 415 13.34 8.68 4.72
N SER A 416 13.86 9.66 5.47
CA SER A 416 13.08 10.74 6.07
C SER A 416 13.15 11.97 5.18
N LEU A 417 12.07 12.73 5.07
CA LEU A 417 12.13 14.05 4.47
C LEU A 417 13.02 14.96 5.31
N ILE A 418 13.89 15.72 4.66
CA ILE A 418 14.49 16.91 5.24
C ILE A 418 13.37 17.94 5.23
N GLU A 419 12.72 18.11 6.38
CA GLU A 419 11.97 19.34 6.61
C GLU A 419 13.02 20.47 6.61
N ASP A 420 12.81 21.49 5.76
CA ASP A 420 13.54 22.74 5.86
C ASP A 420 13.23 23.29 7.26
N MET A 421 14.08 22.92 8.22
CA MET A 421 14.12 23.60 9.50
C MET A 421 14.50 25.02 9.15
N ASP A 422 13.52 25.92 9.16
CA ASP A 422 13.75 27.35 9.19
C ASP A 422 14.86 27.59 10.22
N GLU A 423 16.05 27.91 9.71
CA GLU A 423 17.13 28.42 10.53
C GLU A 423 16.63 29.77 11.06
N ASP A 424 15.94 29.72 12.20
CA ASP A 424 15.87 30.81 13.17
C ASP A 424 17.31 31.11 13.60
N THR A 425 18.03 31.75 12.68
CA THR A 425 19.21 32.54 12.98
C THR A 425 18.68 33.81 13.60
N ASP A 426 18.44 33.69 14.90
CA ASP A 426 18.42 34.79 15.87
C ASP A 426 19.75 35.55 15.75
N SER A 427 19.78 36.43 14.75
CA SER A 427 20.75 37.49 14.59
C SER A 427 20.28 38.66 15.46
N LEU A 428 20.35 38.45 16.78
CA LEU A 428 20.45 39.56 17.73
C LEU A 428 21.92 40.00 17.79
N GLU A 429 22.35 40.68 16.73
CA GLU A 429 23.36 41.73 16.83
C GLU A 429 22.65 43.09 16.78
N ASP A 430 23.03 43.95 17.74
CA ASP A 430 22.77 45.38 17.85
C ASP A 430 21.37 45.86 18.29
N MET A 431 21.18 45.89 19.62
CA MET A 431 20.79 47.12 20.34
C MET A 431 21.14 47.10 21.83
#